data_AF-A0A1D7QVQ0-F1
#
_entry.id   AF-A0A1D7QVQ0-F1
#
_cell.length_a   1.000
_cell.length_b   1.000
_cell.length_c   1.000
_cell.angle_alpha   90.00
_cell.angle_beta   90.00
_cell.angle_gamma   90.00
#
_symmetry.space_group_name_H-M   'P 1'
#
loop_
_entity.id
_entity.type
_entity.pdbx_description
1 polymer ?
#
loop_
_entity_poly.entity_id
_entity_poly.type
_entity_poly.pdbx_seq_one_letter_code
_entity_poly.pdbx_strand_id
1 'polypeptide(L)' 'MWINILIGVIALLAGIAIGFFIARQYMMSYMKKNPPINEKMLRVMMMQMGQNPSQKKINQMMKAMQNQQDK' A
#
# COMPACT_ATOMS: atom_id res chain seq x y z
N MET A 1 14.25 -2.75 -41.87
CA MET A 1 12.95 -3.29 -41.41
C MET A 1 13.01 -3.93 -40.03
N TRP A 2 13.95 -4.84 -39.72
CA TRP A 2 14.03 -5.51 -38.40
C TRP A 2 14.41 -4.60 -37.22
N ILE A 3 15.21 -3.55 -37.46
CA ILE A 3 15.64 -2.58 -36.43
C ILE A 3 14.46 -1.85 -35.76
N ASN A 4 13.42 -1.52 -36.54
CA ASN A 4 12.25 -0.80 -36.05
C ASN A 4 11.40 -1.68 -35.12
N ILE A 5 11.36 -2.99 -35.40
CA ILE A 5 10.65 -3.98 -34.60
C ILE A 5 11.36 -4.14 -33.26
N LEU A 6 12.69 -4.23 -33.27
CA LEU A 6 13.50 -4.33 -32.06
C LEU A 6 13.33 -3.10 -31.14
N ILE A 7 13.37 -1.89 -31.73
CA ILE A 7 13.15 -0.63 -31.01
C ILE A 7 11.73 -0.55 -30.46
N GLY A 8 10.72 -0.99 -31.22
CA GLY A 8 9.32 -1.04 -30.76
C GLY A 8 9.15 -1.95 -29.54
N VAL A 9 9.80 -3.11 -29.52
CA VAL A 9 9.75 -4.05 -28.38
C VAL A 9 10.45 -3.47 -27.15
N ILE A 10 11.61 -2.84 -27.31
CA ILE A 10 12.33 -2.21 -26.20
C ILE A 10 11.55 -1.02 -25.63
N ALA A 11 10.97 -0.18 -26.50
CA ALA A 11 10.13 0.93 -26.08
C ALA A 11 8.89 0.48 -25.30
N LEU A 12 8.29 -0.65 -25.71
CA LEU A 12 7.14 -1.24 -25.03
C LEU A 12 7.53 -1.77 -23.63
N LEU A 13 8.66 -2.48 -23.53
CA LEU A 13 9.19 -2.95 -22.25
C LEU A 13 9.58 -1.79 -21.32
N ALA A 14 10.23 -0.76 -21.86
CA ALA A 14 10.59 0.44 -21.11
C ALA A 14 9.35 1.19 -20.62
N GLY A 15 8.32 1.34 -21.46
CA GLY A 15 7.05 1.97 -21.10
C GLY A 15 6.33 1.24 -19.95
N ILE A 16 6.29 -0.09 -19.99
CA ILE A 16 5.72 -0.90 -18.90
C ILE A 16 6.54 -0.74 -17.62
N ALA A 17 7.86 -0.83 -17.70
CA ALA A 17 8.72 -0.71 -16.52
C ALA A 17 8.59 0.66 -15.85
N ILE A 18 8.59 1.73 -16.64
CA ILE A 18 8.44 3.11 -16.16
C ILE A 18 7.03 3.32 -15.59
N GLY A 19 5.99 2.87 -16.29
CA GLY A 19 4.60 2.98 -15.83
C GLY A 19 4.37 2.25 -14.51
N PHE A 20 4.92 1.05 -14.36
CA PHE A 20 4.83 0.27 -13.11
C PHE A 20 5.51 0.97 -11.94
N PHE A 21 6.70 1.53 -12.13
CA PHE A 21 7.42 2.23 -11.07
C PHE A 21 6.69 3.50 -10.62
N ILE A 22 6.17 4.30 -11.55
CA ILE A 22 5.41 5.51 -11.25
C ILE A 22 4.12 5.15 -10.51
N ALA A 23 3.36 4.16 -11.02
CA ALA A 23 2.12 3.71 -10.37
C ALA A 23 2.39 3.20 -8.94
N ARG A 24 3.46 2.42 -8.74
CA ARG A 24 3.86 1.92 -7.41
C ARG A 24 4.17 3.07 -6.46
N GLN A 25 4.94 4.05 -6.89
CA GLN A 25 5.32 5.20 -6.06
C GLN A 25 4.11 6.07 -5.71
N TYR A 26 3.20 6.29 -6.67
CA TYR A 26 1.96 7.00 -6.44
C TYR A 26 1.08 6.25 -5.44
N MET A 27 0.87 4.94 -5.62
CA MET A 27 0.04 4.13 -4.75
C MET A 27 0.55 4.16 -3.30
N MET A 28 1.87 4.09 -3.11
CA MET A 28 2.49 4.19 -1.79
C MET A 28 2.28 5.57 -1.16
N SER A 29 2.38 6.65 -1.95
CA SER A 29 2.09 8.01 -1.48
C SER A 29 0.61 8.22 -1.15
N TYR A 30 -0.31 7.60 -1.90
CA TYR A 30 -1.75 7.64 -1.61
C TYR A 30 -2.08 6.96 -0.28
N MET A 31 -1.51 5.78 -0.02
CA MET A 31 -1.73 5.06 1.24
C MET A 31 -1.12 5.78 2.46
N LYS A 32 -0.04 6.55 2.27
CA LYS A 32 0.54 7.39 3.32
C LYS A 32 -0.33 8.61 3.64
N LYS A 33 -0.95 9.24 2.64
CA LYS A 33 -1.80 10.43 2.82
C LYS A 33 -3.15 10.10 3.46
N ASN A 34 -3.66 8.89 3.28
CA ASN A 34 -4.90 8.43 3.89
C ASN A 34 -4.64 7.10 4.61
N PRO A 35 -4.17 7.13 5.86
CA PRO A 35 -3.68 5.94 6.54
C PRO A 35 -4.77 4.86 6.54
N PRO A 36 -4.45 3.64 6.06
CA PRO A 36 -5.46 2.62 5.78
C PRO A 36 -6.19 2.11 7.03
N ILE A 37 -5.72 2.44 8.24
CA ILE A 37 -6.18 1.83 9.48
C ILE A 37 -6.53 2.90 10.52
N ASN A 38 -7.81 2.94 10.89
CA ASN A 38 -8.37 3.77 11.95
C ASN A 38 -8.88 2.88 13.12
N GLU A 39 -9.27 3.47 14.25
CA GLU A 39 -9.77 2.72 15.44
C GLU A 39 -10.93 1.78 15.10
N LYS A 40 -11.84 2.24 14.25
CA LYS A 40 -13.04 1.51 13.86
C LYS A 40 -12.67 0.27 13.03
N MET A 41 -11.74 0.40 12.09
CA MET A 41 -11.21 -0.72 11.30
C MET A 41 -10.45 -1.71 12.18
N LEU A 42 -9.60 -1.24 13.10
CA LEU A 42 -8.92 -2.11 14.08
C LEU A 42 -9.91 -2.88 14.96
N ARG A 43 -10.95 -2.19 15.42
CA ARG A 43 -12.01 -2.81 16.22
C ARG A 43 -12.76 -3.87 15.42
N VAL A 44 -13.19 -3.55 14.19
CA VAL A 44 -13.89 -4.49 13.31
C VAL A 44 -13.00 -5.70 12.99
N MET A 45 -11.72 -5.49 12.69
CA MET A 45 -10.78 -6.57 12.40
C MET A 45 -10.57 -7.50 13.62
N MET A 46 -10.43 -6.94 14.82
CA MET A 46 -10.33 -7.74 16.05
C MET A 46 -11.65 -8.45 16.39
N MET A 47 -12.79 -7.80 16.17
CA MET A 47 -14.12 -8.42 16.34
C MET A 47 -14.35 -9.55 15.32
N GLN A 48 -13.86 -9.41 14.08
CA GLN A 48 -13.87 -10.50 13.08
C GLN A 48 -13.01 -11.70 13.52
N MET A 49 -11.98 -11.47 14.34
CA MET A 49 -11.17 -12.53 14.93
C MET A 49 -11.77 -13.12 16.22
N GLY A 50 -13.02 -12.77 16.57
CA GLY A 50 -13.69 -13.25 17.79
C GLY A 50 -13.14 -12.64 19.08
N GLN A 51 -12.29 -11.61 18.99
CA GLN A 51 -11.83 -10.87 20.16
C GLN A 51 -12.74 -9.66 20.36
N ASN A 52 -13.16 -9.40 21.60
CA ASN A 52 -13.79 -8.13 21.99
C ASN A 52 -12.70 -7.20 22.55
N PRO A 53 -12.00 -6.41 21.72
CA PRO A 53 -10.93 -5.56 22.21
C PRO A 53 -11.47 -4.41 23.05
N SER A 54 -10.79 -4.11 24.16
CA SER A 54 -10.99 -2.88 24.94
C SER A 54 -10.38 -1.67 24.21
N GLN A 55 -10.98 -0.49 24.35
CA GLN A 55 -10.50 0.77 23.72
C GLN A 55 -9.01 1.05 24.00
N LYS A 56 -8.50 0.66 25.18
CA LYS A 56 -7.07 0.81 25.52
C LYS A 56 -6.16 -0.05 24.64
N LYS A 57 -6.57 -1.30 24.36
CA LYS A 57 -5.84 -2.25 23.51
C LYS A 57 -5.85 -1.80 22.05
N ILE A 58 -6.97 -1.23 21.59
CA ILE A 58 -7.09 -0.65 20.24
C ILE A 58 -6.13 0.53 20.05
N ASN A 59 -6.08 1.44 21.03
CA ASN A 59 -5.19 2.60 20.97
C ASN A 59 -3.70 2.19 21.00
N GLN A 60 -3.36 1.19 21.83
CA GLN A 60 -2.00 0.64 21.87
C GLN A 60 -1.60 -0.03 20.55
N MET A 61 -2.51 -0.81 19.96
CA MET A 61 -2.29 -1.44 18.66
C MET A 61 -2.19 -0.42 17.53
N MET A 62 -3.02 0.63 17.52
CA MET A 62 -2.94 1.68 16.51
C MET A 62 -1.58 2.37 16.53
N LYS A 63 -1.07 2.73 17.72
CA LYS A 63 0.26 3.34 17.85
C LYS A 63 1.37 2.41 17.39
N ALA A 64 1.28 1.11 17.70
CA ALA A 64 2.27 0.13 17.24
C ALA A 64 2.26 -0.04 15.70
N MET A 65 1.08 0.01 15.08
CA MET A 65 0.91 -0.11 13.63
C MET A 65 1.39 1.15 12.90
N GLN A 66 1.11 2.34 13.45
CA GLN A 66 1.56 3.62 12.91
C GLN A 66 3.10 3.68 12.88
N ASN A 67 3.74 3.24 13.98
CA ASN A 67 5.20 3.13 14.07
C ASN A 67 5.82 2.09 13.12
N GLN A 68 5.04 1.13 12.61
CA GLN A 68 5.50 0.14 11.61
C GLN A 68 5.29 0.61 10.17
N GLN A 69 4.29 1.46 9.89
CA GLN A 69 4.07 2.03 8.55
C GLN A 69 5.05 3.15 8.19
N ASP A 70 5.58 3.85 9.19
CA ASP A 70 6.56 4.93 9.00
C ASP A 70 8.01 4.45 8.82
N LYS A 71 8.28 3.14 8.96
CA LYS A 71 9.57 2.50 8.63
C LYS A 71 9.51 1.81 7.27
#